data_AF-W1PE69-F1
#
_entry.id   AF-W1PE69-F1
#
_cell.length_a   1.000
_cell.length_b   1.000
_cell.length_c   1.000
_cell.angle_alpha   90.00
_cell.angle_beta   90.00
_cell.angle_gamma   90.00
#
_symmetry.space_group_name_H-M   'P 1'
#
loop_
_entity.id
_entity.type
_entity.pdbx_description
1 polymer ?
#
loop_
_entity_poly.entity_id
_entity_poly.type
_entity_poly.pdbx_seq_one_letter_code
_entity_poly.pdbx_strand_id
1 'polypeptide(L)' 'MGFFAPTRVMEIVKKQTGGLLWKRIKLTTTRKANAKKRLLRVWQNEAVLKACSEPPLEKTSTTDGDGAQKT' A
#
# COMPACT_ATOMS: atom_id res chain seq x y z
N MET A 1 50.48 18.67 34.47
CA MET A 1 50.18 18.87 33.03
C MET A 1 50.10 17.51 32.35
N GLY A 2 48.95 17.18 31.76
CA GLY A 2 48.79 15.99 30.92
C GLY A 2 47.44 15.29 31.10
N PHE A 3 46.37 15.94 30.64
CA PHE A 3 45.01 15.39 30.59
C PHE A 3 44.97 14.32 29.48
N PHE A 4 44.86 13.04 29.86
CA PHE A 4 44.69 11.93 28.91
C PHE A 4 43.30 12.06 28.24
N ALA A 5 43.26 12.79 27.13
CA ALA A 5 42.07 13.01 26.34
C ALA A 5 41.57 11.68 25.74
N PRO A 6 40.28 11.32 25.88
CA PRO A 6 39.71 10.10 25.31
C PRO A 6 39.46 10.30 23.80
N THR A 7 40.53 10.41 23.00
CA THR A 7 40.41 10.55 21.53
C THR A 7 40.13 9.22 20.82
N ARG A 8 39.95 8.11 21.53
CA ARG A 8 39.65 6.79 20.96
C ARG A 8 38.17 6.52 20.64
N VAL A 9 37.28 7.51 20.76
CA VAL A 9 35.89 7.35 20.29
C VAL A 9 35.82 7.29 18.76
N MET A 10 36.82 7.85 18.05
CA MET A 10 36.90 7.77 16.59
C MET A 10 37.52 6.45 16.08
N GLU A 11 38.08 5.60 16.95
CA GLU A 11 38.61 4.28 16.56
C GLU A 11 37.49 3.28 16.25
N ILE A 12 36.24 3.60 16.62
CA ILE A 12 35.03 2.87 16.22
C ILE A 12 34.66 3.12 14.74
N VAL A 13 35.30 4.10 14.08
CA VAL A 13 35.01 4.51 12.70
C VAL A 13 36.17 4.20 11.74
N LYS A 14 36.99 3.19 12.05
CA LYS A 14 37.93 2.65 11.04
C LYS A 14 37.82 1.13 10.93
N LYS A 15 36.63 0.66 10.60
CA LYS A 15 36.42 -0.71 10.12
C LYS A 15 36.67 -0.73 8.61
N GLN A 16 37.75 -1.39 8.20
CA GLN A 16 37.93 -1.85 6.83
C GLN A 16 36.64 -2.60 6.44
N THR A 17 35.85 -2.07 5.49
CA THR A 17 34.56 -2.61 5.00
C THR A 17 33.35 -2.50 5.95
N GLY A 18 32.46 -1.53 5.69
CA GLY A 18 31.04 -1.61 6.10
C GLY A 18 30.63 -0.91 7.40
N GLY A 19 31.01 0.36 7.60
CA GLY A 19 30.70 1.17 8.80
C GLY A 19 29.22 1.53 9.06
N LEU A 20 28.26 0.98 8.29
CA LEU A 20 26.82 1.15 8.53
C LEU A 20 26.08 -0.17 8.24
N LEU A 21 25.45 -0.77 9.27
CA LEU A 21 24.73 -2.03 9.14
C LEU A 21 23.35 -1.77 8.51
N TRP A 22 23.21 -2.06 7.21
CA TRP A 22 21.91 -2.12 6.55
C TRP A 22 21.16 -3.36 7.02
N LYS A 23 20.38 -3.21 8.09
CA LYS A 23 19.67 -4.33 8.70
C LYS A 23 18.59 -4.85 7.75
N ARG A 24 18.77 -6.06 7.23
CA ARG A 24 17.74 -6.75 6.46
C ARG A 24 16.63 -7.21 7.39
N ILE A 25 15.50 -6.49 7.38
CA ILE A 25 14.35 -6.82 8.21
C ILE A 25 13.61 -8.00 7.56
N LYS A 26 13.38 -9.06 8.34
CA LYS A 26 12.61 -10.23 7.88
C LYS A 26 11.14 -9.86 7.63
N LEU A 27 10.51 -10.57 6.73
CA LEU A 27 9.07 -10.46 6.49
C LEU A 27 8.29 -11.12 7.64
N THR A 28 7.96 -10.33 8.67
CA THR A 28 7.15 -10.79 9.81
C THR A 28 5.67 -10.92 9.45
N THR A 29 4.92 -11.64 10.29
CA THR A 29 3.47 -11.88 10.10
C THR A 29 2.67 -10.58 9.99
N THR A 30 2.93 -9.60 10.85
CA THR A 30 2.28 -8.27 10.80
C THR A 30 2.56 -7.54 9.49
N ARG A 31 3.79 -7.63 8.97
CA ARG A 31 4.16 -7.03 7.68
C ARG A 31 3.43 -7.72 6.52
N LYS A 32 3.27 -9.05 6.56
CA LYS A 32 2.46 -9.80 5.59
C LYS A 32 0.99 -9.36 5.62
N ALA A 33 0.42 -9.15 6.81
CA ALA A 33 -0.95 -8.67 6.93
C ALA A 33 -1.13 -7.26 6.33
N ASN A 34 -0.15 -6.36 6.52
CA ASN A 34 -0.17 -5.04 5.89
C ASN A 34 -0.08 -5.13 4.35
N ALA A 35 0.76 -6.03 3.82
CA ALA A 35 0.85 -6.28 2.38
C ALA A 35 -0.50 -6.76 1.81
N LYS A 36 -1.18 -7.71 2.48
CA LYS A 36 -2.53 -8.16 2.09
C LYS A 36 -3.54 -7.00 2.06
N LYS A 37 -3.54 -6.14 3.09
CA LYS A 37 -4.42 -4.95 3.14
C LYS A 37 -4.14 -3.99 1.97
N ARG A 38 -2.87 -3.76 1.62
CA ARG A 38 -2.50 -2.93 0.47
C ARG A 38 -3.01 -3.51 -0.85
N LEU A 39 -2.85 -4.81 -1.06
CA LEU A 39 -3.35 -5.50 -2.26
C LEU A 39 -4.87 -5.38 -2.39
N LEU A 40 -5.61 -5.61 -1.30
CA LEU A 40 -7.07 -5.46 -1.31
C LEU A 40 -7.52 -4.03 -1.65
N ARG A 41 -6.83 -3.01 -1.13
CA ARG A 41 -7.14 -1.62 -1.44
C ARG A 41 -6.91 -1.30 -2.92
N VAL A 42 -5.81 -1.77 -3.49
CA VAL A 42 -5.53 -1.57 -4.92
C VAL A 42 -6.60 -2.26 -5.77
N TRP A 43 -7.00 -3.48 -5.40
CA TRP A 43 -8.02 -4.19 -6.15
C TRP A 43 -9.40 -3.50 -6.09
N GLN A 44 -9.78 -2.96 -4.94
CA GLN A 44 -10.99 -2.14 -4.81
C GLN A 44 -10.91 -0.88 -5.67
N ASN A 45 -9.78 -0.17 -5.65
CA ASN A 45 -9.58 1.01 -6.48
C ASN A 45 -9.68 0.68 -7.97
N GLU A 46 -9.06 -0.42 -8.40
CA GLU A 46 -9.13 -0.89 -9.78
C GLU A 46 -10.56 -1.28 -10.17
N ALA A 47 -11.31 -1.95 -9.29
CA ALA A 47 -12.70 -2.31 -9.54
C ALA A 47 -13.59 -1.07 -9.71
N VAL A 48 -13.40 -0.06 -8.86
CA VAL A 48 -14.13 1.22 -8.96
C VAL A 48 -13.78 1.94 -10.26
N LEU A 49 -12.49 2.06 -10.60
CA LEU A 49 -12.07 2.71 -11.84
C LEU A 49 -12.60 1.99 -13.08
N LYS A 50 -12.61 0.66 -13.09
CA LYS A 50 -13.21 -0.14 -14.16
C LYS A 50 -14.71 0.10 -14.29
N ALA A 51 -15.44 0.08 -13.17
CA ALA A 51 -16.87 0.36 -13.16
C ALA A 51 -17.19 1.79 -13.64
N CYS A 52 -16.32 2.77 -13.37
CA CYS A 52 -16.47 4.14 -13.88
C CYS A 52 -16.07 4.30 -15.36
N SER A 53 -15.35 3.34 -15.94
CA SER A 53 -14.93 3.37 -17.35
C SER A 53 -15.93 2.71 -18.30
N GLU A 54 -16.80 1.85 -17.77
CA GLU A 54 -17.97 1.36 -18.51
C GLU A 54 -19.00 2.50 -18.62
N PRO A 55 -19.56 2.76 -19.82
CA PRO A 55 -20.65 3.71 -19.93
C PRO A 55 -21.79 3.22 -19.02
N PRO A 56 -22.46 4.14 -18.28
CA PRO A 56 -23.57 3.73 -17.43
C PRO A 56 -24.59 3.00 -18.30
N LEU A 57 -24.86 1.72 -17.99
CA LEU A 57 -26.00 1.00 -18.55
C LEU A 57 -27.22 1.90 -18.34
N GLU A 58 -27.81 2.35 -19.43
CA GLU A 58 -28.90 3.30 -19.41
C GLU A 58 -29.98 2.82 -18.44
N LYS A 59 -30.38 3.73 -17.56
CA LYS A 59 -31.54 3.55 -16.68
C LYS A 59 -32.71 3.18 -17.59
N THR A 60 -33.19 1.94 -17.52
CA THR A 60 -34.51 1.59 -18.04
C THR A 60 -35.55 2.22 -17.11
N SER A 61 -35.68 3.54 -17.18
CA SER A 61 -36.84 4.28 -16.74
C SER A 61 -37.77 4.40 -17.94
N THR A 62 -38.69 3.45 -18.08
CA THR A 62 -39.94 3.67 -18.82
C THR A 62 -41.08 3.43 -17.85
N THR A 63 -41.45 4.50 -17.14
CA THR A 63 -42.79 4.69 -16.61
C THR A 63 -43.75 4.98 -17.76
N ASP A 64 -44.91 4.31 -17.70
CA ASP A 64 -46.23 4.68 -18.22
C ASP A 64 -46.59 4.50 -19.71
N GLY A 65 -47.65 3.69 -19.92
CA GLY A 65 -48.30 3.44 -21.21
C GLY A 65 -49.46 2.44 -21.12
N ASP A 66 -50.54 2.86 -20.45
CA ASP A 66 -51.97 2.57 -20.69
C ASP A 66 -52.44 1.30 -21.46
N GLY A 67 -53.35 0.54 -20.83
CA GLY A 67 -54.49 -0.18 -21.44
C GLY A 67 -54.27 -1.39 -22.37
N ALA A 68 -54.60 -2.61 -21.90
CA ALA A 68 -55.26 -3.66 -22.71
C ALA A 68 -55.75 -4.87 -21.88
N GLN A 69 -57.07 -4.91 -21.70
CA GLN A 69 -57.97 -6.09 -21.73
C GLN A 69 -57.34 -7.48 -21.88
N LYS A 70 -57.70 -8.43 -21.00
CA LYS A 70 -58.02 -9.81 -21.40
C LYS A 70 -58.87 -10.57 -20.36
N THR A 71 -60.13 -10.78 -20.78
CA THR A 71 -61.09 -11.89 -20.50
C THR A 71 -61.13 -12.54 -19.12
#